data_AF-A0A7V5R1M8-F1
#
_entry.id   AF-A0A7V5R1M8-F1
#
_cell.length_a   1.000
_cell.length_b   1.000
_cell.length_c   1.000
_cell.angle_alpha   90.00
_cell.angle_beta   90.00
_cell.angle_gamma   90.00
#
_symmetry.space_group_name_H-M   'P 1'
#
loop_
_entity.id
_entity.type
_entity.pdbx_description
1 polymer ?
#
loop_
_entity_poly.entity_id
_entity_poly.type
_entity_poly.pdbx_seq_one_letter_code
_entity_poly.pdbx_strand_id
1 'polypeptide(L)'
;DWLYGGEPDTLVQSITNGRNGIMPAWGAALGDEGVKQVAAYVRNFSEQGQDEALVAEGQKKFAMFCVACHGADGKGNHVLGAPNLTDNTWLHSYDSGMVETILMEGISGKMPAHGELLDDGSIKVLAAYVYSLSHE
;
A
#
# COMPACT_ATOMS: atom_id res chain seq x y z
N ASP A 1 -3.42 -6.00 -8.99
CA ASP A 1 -3.38 -4.58 -8.61
C ASP A 1 -1.95 -4.05 -8.76
N TRP A 2 -1.76 -2.75 -8.95
CA TRP A 2 -0.45 -2.12 -9.18
C TRP A 2 -0.20 -0.98 -8.19
N LEU A 3 0.83 -1.07 -7.34
CA LEU A 3 1.12 0.02 -6.39
C LEU A 3 1.50 1.33 -7.08
N TYR A 4 2.35 1.29 -8.11
CA TYR A 4 2.89 2.49 -8.77
C TYR A 4 2.27 2.77 -10.15
N GLY A 5 1.25 1.99 -10.54
CA GLY A 5 0.65 1.99 -11.88
C GLY A 5 1.22 0.89 -12.79
N GLY A 6 0.37 0.34 -13.66
CA GLY A 6 0.68 -0.81 -14.52
C GLY A 6 0.97 -0.47 -15.99
N GLU A 7 1.01 0.81 -16.34
CA GLU A 7 1.29 1.23 -17.71
C GLU A 7 2.71 0.84 -18.14
N PRO A 8 2.95 0.47 -19.43
CA PRO A 8 4.25 0.00 -19.89
C PRO A 8 5.44 0.90 -19.52
N ASP A 9 5.30 2.21 -19.70
CA ASP A 9 6.35 3.18 -19.37
C ASP A 9 6.62 3.26 -17.86
N THR A 10 5.58 3.11 -17.05
CA THR A 10 5.68 3.07 -15.58
C THR A 10 6.42 1.82 -15.10
N LEU A 11 6.21 0.68 -15.77
CA LEU A 11 6.94 -0.57 -15.48
C LEU A 11 8.42 -0.42 -15.82
N VAL A 12 8.73 0.12 -17.01
CA VAL A 12 10.12 0.43 -17.40
C VAL A 12 10.76 1.35 -16.36
N GLN A 13 10.10 2.46 -16.01
CA GLN A 13 10.60 3.40 -15.00
C GLN A 13 10.89 2.73 -13.65
N SER A 14 9.99 1.84 -13.21
CA SER A 14 10.12 1.13 -11.94
C SER A 14 11.28 0.16 -11.97
N ILE A 15 11.45 -0.62 -13.04
CA ILE A 15 12.57 -1.56 -13.19
C ILE A 15 13.90 -0.81 -13.30
N THR A 16 13.97 0.26 -14.09
CA THR A 16 15.19 1.05 -14.27
C THR A 16 15.62 1.69 -12.95
N ASN A 17 14.72 2.41 -12.28
CA ASN A 17 15.08 3.30 -11.17
C ASN A 17 14.81 2.71 -9.78
N GLY A 18 14.14 1.56 -9.72
CA GLY A 18 13.62 1.01 -8.48
C GLY A 18 12.43 1.80 -7.94
N ARG A 19 11.93 1.36 -6.78
CA ARG A 19 10.85 2.01 -6.04
C ARG A 19 11.11 1.91 -4.54
N ASN A 20 10.68 2.92 -3.80
CA ASN A 20 10.79 2.96 -2.35
C ASN A 20 9.45 3.41 -1.76
N GLY A 21 8.74 2.48 -1.14
CA GLY A 21 7.49 2.74 -0.43
C GLY A 21 7.77 2.87 1.06
N ILE A 22 7.19 3.89 1.69
CA ILE A 22 7.33 4.15 3.12
C ILE A 22 5.95 4.39 3.72
N MET A 23 5.58 3.56 4.68
CA MET A 23 4.49 3.82 5.63
C MET A 23 5.11 4.14 6.99
N PRO A 24 4.96 5.36 7.50
CA PRO A 24 5.50 5.74 8.80
C PRO A 24 4.88 4.94 9.96
N ALA A 25 5.62 4.85 11.06
CA ALA A 25 5.09 4.37 12.34
C ALA A 25 4.13 5.40 12.93
N TRP A 26 2.91 4.97 13.28
CA TRP A 26 1.89 5.81 13.89
C TRP A 26 1.60 5.47 15.35
N GLY A 27 2.26 4.46 15.92
CA GLY A 27 2.02 4.01 17.29
C GLY A 27 2.14 5.12 18.34
N ALA A 28 3.13 6.01 18.22
CA ALA A 28 3.29 7.14 19.15
C ALA A 28 2.16 8.19 19.06
N ALA A 29 1.56 8.35 17.87
CA ALA A 29 0.50 9.33 17.64
C ALA A 29 -0.91 8.75 17.94
N LEU A 30 -1.11 7.46 17.66
CA LEU A 30 -2.40 6.78 17.80
C LEU A 30 -2.56 6.10 19.16
N GLY A 31 -1.48 5.59 19.75
CA GLY A 31 -1.51 4.66 20.87
C GLY A 31 -2.18 3.32 20.49
N ASP A 32 -2.14 2.35 21.40
CA ASP A 32 -2.69 1.00 21.17
C ASP A 32 -4.17 1.03 20.77
N GLU A 33 -4.95 1.90 21.42
CA GLU A 33 -6.38 2.03 21.16
C GLU A 33 -6.67 2.69 19.81
N GLY A 34 -5.94 3.76 19.46
CA GLY A 34 -6.09 4.40 18.16
C GLY A 34 -5.69 3.49 17.01
N VAL A 35 -4.68 2.64 17.21
CA VAL A 35 -4.28 1.62 16.24
C VAL A 35 -5.40 0.61 16.00
N LYS A 36 -6.02 0.07 17.06
CA LYS A 36 -7.16 -0.86 16.91
C LYS A 36 -8.34 -0.22 16.18
N GLN A 37 -8.63 1.05 16.49
CA GLN A 37 -9.71 1.80 15.84
C GLN A 37 -9.44 1.97 14.34
N VAL A 38 -8.24 2.42 13.96
CA VAL A 38 -7.87 2.58 12.55
C VAL A 38 -7.83 1.22 11.85
N ALA A 39 -7.29 0.18 12.48
CA ALA A 39 -7.28 -1.18 11.94
C ALA A 39 -8.69 -1.70 11.68
N ALA A 40 -9.64 -1.49 12.61
CA ALA A 40 -11.03 -1.85 12.42
C ALA A 40 -11.67 -1.09 11.24
N TYR A 41 -11.40 0.21 11.11
CA TYR A 41 -11.91 1.01 9.99
C TYR A 41 -11.36 0.54 8.64
N VAL A 42 -10.05 0.31 8.55
CA VAL A 42 -9.40 -0.22 7.33
C VAL A 42 -9.97 -1.59 6.99
N ARG A 43 -10.12 -2.48 7.98
CA ARG A 43 -10.69 -3.81 7.75
C ARG A 43 -12.12 -3.76 7.24
N ASN A 44 -12.90 -2.77 7.68
CA ASN A 44 -14.29 -2.59 7.28
C ASN A 44 -14.46 -2.29 5.78
N PHE A 45 -13.40 -1.97 5.03
CA PHE A 45 -13.48 -1.87 3.57
C PHE A 45 -13.72 -3.22 2.89
N SER A 46 -13.09 -4.29 3.39
CA SER A 46 -13.10 -5.62 2.75
C SER A 46 -13.73 -6.72 3.60
N GLU A 47 -13.91 -6.49 4.91
CA GLU A 47 -14.47 -7.46 5.86
C GLU A 47 -15.62 -6.84 6.67
N GLN A 48 -16.81 -7.41 6.54
CA GLN A 48 -17.97 -7.01 7.34
C GLN A 48 -17.89 -7.53 8.79
N GLY A 49 -18.60 -6.86 9.70
CA GLY A 49 -18.74 -7.31 11.09
C GLY A 49 -17.68 -6.76 12.06
N GLN A 50 -16.98 -5.69 11.67
CA GLN A 50 -16.13 -4.94 12.59
C GLN A 50 -16.99 -4.21 13.64
N ASP A 51 -16.42 -3.94 14.81
CA ASP A 51 -17.10 -3.18 15.86
C ASP A 51 -17.40 -1.75 15.38
N GLU A 52 -18.68 -1.38 15.33
CA GLU A 52 -19.14 -0.10 14.78
C GLU A 52 -18.56 1.11 15.53
N ALA A 53 -18.34 0.99 16.84
CA ALA A 53 -17.76 2.08 17.64
C ALA A 53 -16.28 2.28 17.31
N LEU A 54 -15.53 1.18 17.15
CA LEU A 54 -14.14 1.23 16.71
C LEU A 54 -14.01 1.79 15.29
N VAL A 55 -14.89 1.37 14.38
CA VAL A 55 -14.93 1.86 12.98
C VAL A 55 -15.20 3.36 12.95
N ALA A 56 -16.17 3.86 13.73
CA ALA A 56 -16.52 5.28 13.77
C ALA A 56 -15.35 6.15 14.29
N GLU A 57 -14.64 5.70 15.32
CA GLU A 57 -13.45 6.40 15.83
C GLU A 57 -12.24 6.26 14.90
N GLY A 58 -12.10 5.11 14.25
CA GLY A 58 -11.08 4.83 13.26
C GLY A 58 -11.22 5.71 12.02
N GLN A 59 -12.44 5.93 11.53
CA GLN A 59 -12.72 6.82 10.41
C GLN A 59 -12.20 8.24 10.66
N LYS A 60 -12.42 8.77 11.87
CA LYS A 60 -11.94 10.11 12.25
C LYS A 60 -10.41 10.18 12.21
N LYS A 61 -9.74 9.16 12.74
CA LYS A 61 -8.26 9.08 12.76
C LYS A 61 -7.69 8.86 11.38
N PHE A 62 -8.32 8.03 10.57
CA PHE A 62 -7.97 7.82 9.17
C PHE A 62 -8.01 9.14 8.39
N ALA A 63 -9.07 9.93 8.58
CA ALA A 63 -9.22 11.26 7.99
C ALA A 63 -8.12 12.26 8.41
N MET A 64 -7.51 12.07 9.59
CA MET A 64 -6.44 12.95 10.09
C MET A 64 -5.04 12.52 9.62
N PHE A 65 -4.76 11.22 9.56
CA PHE A 65 -3.39 10.71 9.38
C PHE A 65 -3.15 9.95 8.08
N CYS A 66 -4.19 9.34 7.50
CA CYS A 66 -4.01 8.32 6.46
C CYS A 66 -4.42 8.82 5.06
N VAL A 67 -5.41 9.71 4.98
CA VAL A 67 -6.00 10.17 3.71
C VAL A 67 -5.02 10.87 2.78
N ALA A 68 -3.97 11.49 3.31
CA ALA A 68 -2.94 12.16 2.51
C ALA A 68 -2.24 11.19 1.56
N CYS A 69 -2.10 9.93 1.96
CA CYS A 69 -1.46 8.89 1.17
C CYS A 69 -2.47 7.90 0.57
N HIS A 70 -3.46 7.46 1.35
CA HIS A 70 -4.38 6.41 0.95
C HIS A 70 -5.69 6.91 0.33
N GLY A 71 -5.90 8.23 0.27
CA GLY A 71 -7.15 8.83 -0.18
C GLY A 71 -8.28 8.70 0.83
N ALA A 72 -9.33 9.52 0.68
CA ALA A 72 -10.49 9.51 1.57
C ALA A 72 -11.35 8.24 1.43
N ASP A 73 -11.29 7.61 0.27
CA ASP A 73 -11.99 6.36 -0.05
C ASP A 73 -11.09 5.12 0.10
N GLY A 74 -9.86 5.28 0.61
CA GLY A 74 -8.94 4.17 0.84
C GLY A 74 -8.33 3.57 -0.43
N LYS A 75 -8.54 4.17 -1.61
CA LYS A 75 -8.08 3.60 -2.89
C LYS A 75 -6.58 3.70 -3.15
N GLY A 76 -5.82 4.30 -2.24
CA GLY A 76 -4.38 4.43 -2.39
C GLY A 76 -3.98 5.59 -3.29
N ASN A 77 -2.69 5.64 -3.61
CA ASN A 77 -2.11 6.66 -4.46
C ASN A 77 -0.88 6.11 -5.19
N HIS A 78 -1.00 5.95 -6.51
CA HIS A 78 0.07 5.40 -7.33
C HIS A 78 1.34 6.24 -7.38
N VAL A 79 1.23 7.56 -7.20
CA VAL A 79 2.41 8.45 -7.16
C VAL A 79 3.28 8.13 -5.94
N LEU A 80 2.64 7.79 -4.82
CA LEU A 80 3.32 7.45 -3.56
C LEU A 80 3.57 5.94 -3.41
N GLY A 81 3.00 5.11 -4.29
CA GLY A 81 2.98 3.66 -4.10
C GLY A 81 2.10 3.21 -2.93
N ALA A 82 1.17 4.06 -2.49
CA ALA A 82 0.29 3.72 -1.38
C ALA A 82 -0.78 2.72 -1.88
N PRO A 83 -0.91 1.54 -1.26
CA PRO A 83 -1.83 0.50 -1.70
C PRO A 83 -3.29 0.92 -1.59
N ASN A 84 -4.10 0.32 -2.45
CA ASN A 84 -5.54 0.31 -2.32
C ASN A 84 -5.93 -0.58 -1.12
N LEU A 85 -6.52 0.04 -0.10
CA LEU A 85 -6.95 -0.63 1.12
C LEU A 85 -8.34 -1.27 0.99
N THR A 86 -9.03 -1.07 -0.13
CA THR A 86 -10.39 -1.58 -0.34
C THR A 86 -10.46 -2.81 -1.23
N ASP A 87 -9.31 -3.32 -1.66
CA ASP A 87 -9.26 -4.55 -2.43
C ASP A 87 -8.73 -5.72 -1.59
N ASN A 88 -8.63 -6.89 -2.22
CA ASN A 88 -8.16 -8.12 -1.60
C ASN A 88 -6.70 -8.42 -1.96
N THR A 89 -5.97 -7.46 -2.55
CA THR A 89 -4.61 -7.63 -3.08
C THR A 89 -3.60 -7.01 -2.13
N TRP A 90 -3.25 -7.73 -1.07
CA TRP A 90 -2.32 -7.25 -0.05
C TRP A 90 -0.94 -7.88 -0.19
N LEU A 91 0.11 -7.06 -0.26
CA LEU A 91 1.51 -7.51 -0.28
C LEU A 91 1.95 -8.12 1.06
N HIS A 92 1.36 -7.64 2.15
CA HIS A 92 1.57 -8.11 3.52
C HIS A 92 0.20 -8.47 4.09
N SER A 93 0.10 -9.57 4.83
CA SER A 93 -1.16 -10.16 5.32
C SER A 93 -2.22 -9.13 5.75
N TYR A 94 -3.49 -9.43 5.46
CA TYR A 94 -4.64 -8.60 5.86
C TYR A 94 -5.19 -8.93 7.27
N ASP A 95 -4.53 -9.82 8.01
CA ASP A 95 -4.95 -10.10 9.37
C ASP A 95 -4.81 -8.87 10.28
N SER A 96 -5.69 -8.74 11.28
CA SER A 96 -5.70 -7.59 12.17
C SER A 96 -4.37 -7.39 12.89
N GLY A 97 -3.68 -8.47 13.24
CA GLY A 97 -2.37 -8.39 13.87
C GLY A 97 -1.35 -7.71 12.96
N MET A 98 -1.38 -8.01 11.65
CA MET A 98 -0.49 -7.38 10.69
C MET A 98 -0.84 -5.91 10.43
N VAL A 99 -2.12 -5.57 10.27
CA VAL A 99 -2.55 -4.18 10.10
C VAL A 99 -2.17 -3.33 11.33
N GLU A 100 -2.41 -3.86 12.53
CA GLU A 100 -2.02 -3.18 13.78
C GLU A 100 -0.49 -3.04 13.89
N THR A 101 0.28 -4.07 13.55
CA THR A 101 1.75 -4.01 13.57
C THR A 101 2.27 -2.95 12.59
N ILE A 102 1.74 -2.90 11.37
CA ILE A 102 2.13 -1.89 10.37
C ILE A 102 1.77 -0.48 10.86
N LEU A 103 0.61 -0.29 11.49
CA LEU A 103 0.24 1.00 12.07
C LEU A 103 1.16 1.38 13.24
N MET A 104 1.58 0.41 14.05
CA MET A 104 2.46 0.64 15.20
C MET A 104 3.88 0.97 14.78
N GLU A 105 4.47 0.15 13.92
CA GLU A 105 5.91 0.14 13.62
C GLU A 105 6.25 0.75 12.25
N GLY A 106 5.27 0.91 11.38
CA GLY A 106 5.47 1.28 9.99
C GLY A 106 6.01 0.13 9.15
N ILE A 107 6.16 0.36 7.85
CA ILE A 107 6.80 -0.59 6.93
C ILE A 107 7.52 0.15 5.81
N SER A 108 8.63 -0.41 5.35
CA SER A 108 9.39 0.10 4.22
C SER A 108 9.62 -0.99 3.19
N GLY A 109 9.12 -0.77 1.97
CA GLY A 109 9.29 -1.67 0.84
C GLY A 109 10.31 -1.11 -0.13
N LYS A 110 11.35 -1.89 -0.45
CA LYS A 110 12.38 -1.49 -1.41
C LYS A 110 12.41 -2.44 -2.61
N MET A 111 12.09 -1.90 -3.78
CA MET A 111 12.44 -2.51 -5.05
C MET A 111 13.76 -1.89 -5.53
N PRO A 112 14.86 -2.66 -5.63
CA PRO A 112 16.13 -2.15 -6.13
C PRO A 112 16.03 -1.65 -7.57
N ALA A 113 16.89 -0.68 -7.91
CA ALA A 113 17.09 -0.27 -9.29
C ALA A 113 17.86 -1.34 -10.07
N HIS A 114 17.43 -1.63 -11.29
CA HIS A 114 18.13 -2.57 -12.18
C HIS A 114 18.81 -1.88 -13.36
N GLY A 115 18.69 -0.55 -13.52
CA GLY A 115 19.31 0.21 -14.60
C GLY A 115 20.84 0.19 -14.63
N GLU A 116 21.50 -0.10 -13.51
CA GLU A 116 22.96 -0.29 -13.47
C GLU A 116 23.39 -1.71 -13.84
N LEU A 117 22.46 -2.67 -13.84
CA LEU A 117 22.72 -4.09 -14.04
C LEU A 117 22.28 -4.59 -15.41
N LEU A 118 21.28 -3.94 -16.02
CA LEU A 118 20.63 -4.35 -17.26
C LEU A 118 20.60 -3.20 -18.25
N ASP A 119 20.78 -3.52 -19.54
CA ASP A 119 20.58 -2.56 -20.62
C ASP A 119 19.10 -2.25 -20.88
N ASP A 120 18.82 -1.14 -21.58
CA ASP A 120 17.48 -0.68 -21.91
C ASP A 120 16.62 -1.72 -22.65
N GLY A 121 17.24 -2.54 -23.51
CA GLY A 121 16.55 -3.59 -24.25
C GLY A 121 16.07 -4.69 -23.31
N SER A 122 16.96 -5.17 -22.44
CA SER A 122 16.67 -6.16 -21.40
C SER A 122 15.56 -5.67 -20.46
N ILE A 123 15.60 -4.41 -20.02
CA ILE A 123 14.57 -3.80 -19.17
C ILE A 123 13.21 -3.77 -19.86
N LYS A 124 13.15 -3.38 -21.14
CA LYS A 124 11.90 -3.36 -21.91
C LYS A 124 11.30 -4.75 -22.08
N VAL A 125 12.13 -5.77 -22.30
CA VAL A 125 11.67 -7.17 -22.38
C VAL A 125 11.09 -7.61 -21.03
N LEU A 126 11.75 -7.30 -19.92
CA LEU A 126 11.23 -7.61 -18.58
C LEU A 126 9.93 -6.86 -18.28
N ALA A 127 9.85 -5.57 -18.62
CA ALA A 127 8.63 -4.78 -18.46
C ALA A 127 7.46 -5.37 -19.27
N ALA A 128 7.72 -5.79 -20.52
CA ALA A 128 6.72 -6.44 -21.35
C ALA A 128 6.26 -7.79 -20.78
N TYR A 129 7.18 -8.59 -20.23
CA TYR A 129 6.83 -9.85 -19.55
C TYR A 129 5.99 -9.60 -18.30
N VAL A 130 6.38 -8.66 -17.45
CA VAL A 130 5.60 -8.29 -16.24
C VAL A 130 4.22 -7.75 -16.62
N TYR A 131 4.13 -6.97 -17.70
CA TYR A 131 2.85 -6.51 -18.24
C TYR A 131 1.96 -7.66 -18.73
N SER A 132 2.54 -8.65 -19.43
CA SER A 132 1.76 -9.79 -19.95
C SER A 132 1.14 -10.63 -18.84
N LEU A 133 1.79 -10.76 -17.68
CA LEU A 133 1.24 -11.49 -16.51
C LEU A 133 -0.08 -10.90 -15.98
N SER A 134 -0.40 -9.65 -16.33
CA SER A 134 -1.65 -9.00 -15.94
C SER A 134 -2.77 -9.07 -16.99
N HIS A 135 -2.49 -9.70 -18.14
CA HIS A 135 -3.40 -9.82 -19.29
C HIS A 135 -3.62 -11.29 -19.73
N GLU A 136 -3.26 -12.24 -18.87
CA GLU A 136 -3.61 -13.66 -19.02
C GLU A 136 -4.98 -13.98 -18.41
#